data_AF-A0A9P1AIA5-F1
#
_entry.id   AF-A0A9P1AIA5-F1
#
_cell.length_a   1.000
_cell.length_b   1.000
_cell.length_c   1.000
_cell.angle_alpha   90.00
_cell.angle_beta   90.00
_cell.angle_gamma   90.00
#
_symmetry.space_group_name_H-M   'P 1'
#
loop_
_entity.id
_entity.type
_entity.pdbx_description
1 polymer ?
#
loop_
_entity_poly.entity_id
_entity_poly.type
_entity_poly.pdbx_seq_one_letter_code
_entity_poly.pdbx_strand_id
1 'polypeptide(L)'
;MRLLHLFLAIFPAFVSCQLAAVYSDASRNPTCSNWSSWGPCVWPDLKTGKPYLEQISSICQHHWFYAFIKRYEKALNSFYDYMGSVLKSKKPCGLCSYKQSCGFGGAVKCNQSPLAVEGGRPLMPFYVAERVCSGRDLGKTQTESCVVDYDALMANGGECQLWPSAKVDLSAVEPEFREHVSNLSWYTCLPQNRKLRKGRGKNAKYRYEKVCRCCCFPFRPNPKTFKCEHTPGTPIAPGMDLLESELKSSARRRALQ
;
A
#
# COMPACT_ATOMS: atom_id res chain seq x y z
N MET A 1 25.48 -29.64 -36.92
CA MET A 1 24.39 -29.57 -35.93
C MET A 1 24.72 -28.48 -34.93
N ARG A 2 24.13 -27.29 -35.09
CA ARG A 2 24.20 -26.18 -34.13
C ARG A 2 22.93 -26.26 -33.28
N LEU A 3 23.03 -26.74 -32.04
CA LEU A 3 21.93 -26.64 -31.09
C LEU A 3 22.19 -25.43 -30.19
N LEU A 4 21.24 -24.51 -30.29
CA LEU A 4 21.20 -23.18 -29.71
C LEU A 4 21.06 -23.28 -28.18
N HIS A 5 22.00 -22.69 -27.43
CA HIS A 5 21.82 -22.42 -26.01
C HIS A 5 20.75 -21.33 -25.84
N LEU A 6 19.53 -21.74 -25.52
CA LEU A 6 18.47 -20.83 -25.09
C LEU A 6 18.75 -20.45 -23.63
N PHE A 7 19.48 -19.36 -23.42
CA PHE A 7 19.52 -18.67 -22.12
C PHE A 7 18.12 -18.11 -21.85
N LEU A 8 17.37 -18.78 -20.96
CA LEU A 8 16.18 -18.21 -20.34
C LEU A 8 16.62 -17.02 -19.48
N ALA A 9 16.60 -15.82 -20.04
CA ALA A 9 16.64 -14.59 -19.27
C ALA A 9 15.30 -14.45 -18.55
N ILE A 10 15.20 -15.02 -17.34
CA ILE A 10 14.13 -14.72 -16.40
C ILE A 10 14.35 -13.27 -15.97
N PHE A 11 13.68 -12.33 -16.64
CA PHE A 11 13.51 -10.98 -16.10
C PHE A 11 12.81 -11.13 -14.75
N PRO A 12 13.38 -10.63 -13.64
CA PRO A 12 12.64 -10.59 -12.39
C PRO A 12 11.45 -9.67 -12.60
N ALA A 13 10.25 -10.26 -12.64
CA ALA A 13 9.02 -9.50 -12.60
C ALA A 13 9.06 -8.64 -11.33
N PHE A 14 9.02 -7.32 -11.50
CA PHE A 14 8.90 -6.38 -10.39
C PHE A 14 7.64 -6.75 -9.60
N VAL A 15 7.81 -7.39 -8.45
CA VAL A 15 6.68 -7.79 -7.60
C VAL A 15 6.02 -6.51 -7.08
N SER A 16 4.88 -6.18 -7.67
CA SER A 16 4.17 -4.94 -7.41
C SER A 16 3.49 -5.03 -6.04
N CYS A 17 3.85 -4.09 -5.16
CA CYS A 17 3.56 -4.14 -3.74
C CYS A 17 2.15 -3.61 -3.38
N GLN A 18 1.12 -4.27 -3.90
CA GLN A 18 -0.27 -4.13 -3.43
C GLN A 18 -0.87 -5.53 -3.31
N LEU A 19 -1.50 -5.86 -2.16
CA LEU A 19 -1.95 -7.24 -1.90
C LEU A 19 -2.92 -7.73 -2.98
N ALA A 20 -3.74 -6.86 -3.58
CA ALA A 20 -4.56 -7.23 -4.72
C ALA A 20 -3.81 -7.24 -6.07
N ALA A 21 -2.81 -6.37 -6.27
CA ALA A 21 -2.00 -6.35 -7.49
C ALA A 21 -1.17 -7.63 -7.66
N VAL A 22 -0.96 -8.39 -6.58
CA VAL A 22 -0.38 -9.75 -6.64
C VAL A 22 -1.34 -10.75 -7.31
N TYR A 23 -2.65 -10.52 -7.26
CA TYR A 23 -3.67 -11.46 -7.77
C TYR A 23 -4.43 -10.97 -9.00
N SER A 24 -4.52 -9.66 -9.24
CA SER A 24 -5.20 -9.09 -10.39
C SER A 24 -4.82 -7.62 -10.61
N ASP A 25 -4.57 -7.23 -11.85
CA ASP A 25 -4.43 -5.85 -12.33
C ASP A 25 -5.80 -5.18 -12.61
N ALA A 26 -6.87 -5.71 -11.99
CA ALA A 26 -8.21 -5.32 -12.32
C ALA A 26 -8.53 -3.87 -12.00
N SER A 27 -9.01 -3.16 -13.01
CA SER A 27 -9.63 -1.85 -12.87
C SER A 27 -11.13 -1.96 -13.09
N ARG A 28 -11.91 -1.08 -12.43
CA ARG A 28 -13.35 -0.97 -12.69
C ARG A 28 -13.56 -0.49 -14.12
N ASN A 29 -14.04 -1.37 -14.98
CA ASN A 29 -14.44 -1.04 -16.35
C ASN A 29 -15.97 -1.18 -16.48
N PRO A 30 -16.69 -0.17 -17.00
CA PRO A 30 -18.14 -0.21 -17.15
C PRO A 30 -18.64 -1.35 -18.06
N THR A 31 -17.80 -1.84 -18.96
CA THR A 31 -18.09 -2.98 -19.86
C THR A 31 -17.95 -4.33 -19.15
N CYS A 32 -17.42 -4.35 -17.92
CA CYS A 32 -16.91 -5.53 -17.25
C CYS A 32 -17.62 -5.77 -15.92
N SER A 33 -18.67 -6.61 -15.94
CA SER A 33 -19.30 -7.22 -14.75
C SER A 33 -19.85 -6.25 -13.67
N ASN A 34 -20.60 -6.79 -12.71
CA ASN A 34 -21.16 -6.01 -11.61
C ASN A 34 -20.09 -5.76 -10.53
N TRP A 35 -19.74 -4.50 -10.31
CA TRP A 35 -18.82 -4.07 -9.24
C TRP A 35 -19.57 -3.61 -8.00
N SER A 36 -19.05 -3.96 -6.83
CA SER A 36 -19.50 -3.36 -5.58
C SER A 36 -19.27 -1.84 -5.59
N SER A 37 -19.96 -1.12 -4.69
CA SER A 37 -19.49 0.20 -4.30
C SER A 37 -18.06 0.11 -3.74
N TRP A 38 -17.33 1.23 -3.82
CA TRP A 38 -16.04 1.32 -3.15
C TRP A 38 -16.24 1.24 -1.64
N GLY A 39 -15.47 0.36 -0.98
CA GLY A 39 -15.42 0.27 0.48
C GLY A 39 -14.80 1.49 1.15
N PRO A 40 -14.69 1.49 2.48
CA PRO A 40 -13.99 2.54 3.21
C PRO A 40 -12.49 2.48 2.94
N CYS A 41 -11.80 3.58 3.28
CA CYS A 41 -10.35 3.65 3.24
C CYS A 41 -9.75 2.87 4.40
N VAL A 42 -8.90 1.89 4.08
CA VAL A 42 -8.21 1.04 5.05
C VAL A 42 -6.98 1.78 5.59
N TRP A 43 -6.80 1.72 6.91
CA TRP A 43 -5.68 2.34 7.61
C TRP A 43 -5.38 1.63 8.94
N PRO A 44 -4.10 1.44 9.33
CA PRO A 44 -3.74 0.95 10.66
C PRO A 44 -3.99 2.05 11.73
N ASP A 45 -5.26 2.27 12.11
CA ASP A 45 -5.63 3.19 13.19
C ASP A 45 -5.72 2.47 14.54
N LEU A 46 -4.68 2.64 15.37
CA LEU A 46 -4.63 2.15 16.74
C LEU A 46 -5.82 2.59 17.60
N LYS A 47 -6.49 3.71 17.28
CA LYS A 47 -7.67 4.14 18.05
C LYS A 47 -8.89 3.26 17.83
N THR A 48 -9.05 2.78 16.60
CA THR A 48 -10.16 1.91 16.25
C THR A 48 -9.85 0.46 16.58
N GLY A 49 -8.56 0.10 16.58
CA GLY A 49 -8.10 -1.27 16.81
C GLY A 49 -8.65 -2.28 15.80
N LYS A 50 -9.19 -1.81 14.67
CA LYS A 50 -9.87 -2.68 13.70
C LYS A 50 -8.84 -3.50 12.92
N PRO A 51 -8.94 -4.85 12.95
CA PRO A 51 -8.17 -5.75 12.08
C PRO A 51 -8.28 -5.36 10.60
N TYR A 52 -7.27 -5.72 9.80
CA TYR A 52 -7.24 -5.37 8.37
C TYR A 52 -8.51 -5.83 7.64
N LEU A 53 -8.88 -7.10 7.79
CA LEU A 53 -9.99 -7.70 7.06
C LEU A 53 -11.35 -7.09 7.44
N GLU A 54 -11.51 -6.65 8.69
CA GLU A 54 -12.74 -5.99 9.16
C GLU A 54 -12.95 -4.60 8.55
N GLN A 55 -11.88 -3.96 8.07
CA GLN A 55 -11.96 -2.66 7.40
C GLN A 55 -12.43 -2.78 5.95
N ILE A 56 -12.46 -3.99 5.39
CA ILE A 56 -12.86 -4.24 4.02
C ILE A 56 -14.40 -4.24 3.93
N SER A 57 -14.97 -3.90 2.78
CA SER A 57 -16.43 -3.90 2.63
C SER A 57 -16.99 -5.31 2.85
N SER A 58 -18.19 -5.39 3.46
CA SER A 58 -18.83 -6.69 3.72
C SER A 58 -19.02 -7.52 2.44
N ILE A 59 -19.35 -6.87 1.32
CA ILE A 59 -19.48 -7.51 0.01
C ILE A 59 -18.18 -8.20 -0.40
N CYS A 60 -17.04 -7.55 -0.18
CA CYS A 60 -15.73 -8.15 -0.40
C CYS A 60 -15.45 -9.27 0.61
N GLN A 61 -15.70 -9.08 1.90
CA GLN A 61 -15.41 -10.10 2.94
C GLN A 61 -16.10 -11.46 2.71
N HIS A 62 -17.32 -11.48 2.19
CA HIS A 62 -18.05 -12.72 1.91
C HIS A 62 -17.55 -13.46 0.66
N HIS A 63 -16.60 -12.87 -0.06
CA HIS A 63 -16.06 -13.42 -1.29
C HIS A 63 -14.97 -14.48 -1.02
N TRP A 64 -14.86 -15.50 -1.88
CA TRP A 64 -13.94 -16.63 -1.69
C TRP A 64 -12.48 -16.20 -1.51
N PHE A 65 -12.06 -15.12 -2.17
CA PHE A 65 -10.72 -14.55 -2.01
C PHE A 65 -10.45 -14.09 -0.58
N TYR A 66 -11.42 -13.43 0.06
CA TYR A 66 -11.26 -13.01 1.45
C TYR A 66 -11.41 -14.19 2.40
N ALA A 67 -12.24 -15.18 2.07
CA ALA A 67 -12.25 -16.45 2.79
C ALA A 67 -10.87 -17.16 2.70
N PHE A 68 -10.19 -17.08 1.55
CA PHE A 68 -8.85 -17.60 1.35
C PHE A 68 -7.81 -16.78 2.13
N ILE A 69 -7.81 -15.45 1.99
CA ILE A 69 -6.88 -14.57 2.71
C ILE A 69 -7.06 -14.65 4.23
N LYS A 70 -8.26 -15.00 4.72
CA LYS A 70 -8.52 -15.20 6.15
C LYS A 70 -7.56 -16.21 6.80
N ARG A 71 -7.01 -17.18 6.06
CA ARG A 71 -5.97 -18.07 6.59
C ARG A 71 -4.67 -17.35 6.99
N TYR A 72 -4.41 -16.19 6.38
CA TYR A 72 -3.28 -15.30 6.66
C TYR A 72 -3.64 -14.14 7.61
N GLU A 73 -4.84 -14.15 8.20
CA GLU A 73 -5.34 -13.09 9.08
C GLU A 73 -4.38 -12.78 10.23
N LYS A 74 -3.77 -13.82 10.83
CA LYS A 74 -2.77 -13.64 11.89
C LYS A 74 -1.57 -12.80 11.44
N ALA A 75 -1.03 -13.06 10.25
CA ALA A 75 0.11 -12.33 9.71
C ALA A 75 -0.27 -10.90 9.30
N LEU A 76 -1.45 -10.73 8.70
CA LEU A 76 -1.96 -9.41 8.31
C LEU A 76 -2.22 -8.52 9.53
N ASN A 77 -2.80 -9.07 10.58
CA ASN A 77 -3.05 -8.32 11.82
C ASN A 77 -1.74 -8.01 12.54
N SER A 78 -0.80 -8.96 12.62
CA SER A 78 0.54 -8.69 13.17
C SER A 78 1.26 -7.57 12.43
N PHE A 79 1.14 -7.53 11.09
CA PHE A 79 1.66 -6.43 10.28
C PHE A 79 0.96 -5.10 10.59
N TYR A 80 -0.36 -5.09 10.71
CA TYR A 80 -1.14 -3.88 11.04
C TYR A 80 -0.80 -3.33 12.44
N ASP A 81 -0.63 -4.21 13.42
CA ASP A 81 -0.23 -3.86 14.77
C ASP A 81 1.17 -3.26 14.80
N TYR A 82 2.11 -3.89 14.09
CA TYR A 82 3.46 -3.35 13.91
C TYR A 82 3.42 -1.94 13.30
N MET A 83 2.72 -1.77 12.17
CA MET A 83 2.59 -0.48 11.50
C MET A 83 1.97 0.57 12.42
N GLY A 84 0.90 0.23 13.14
CA GLY A 84 0.28 1.10 14.13
C GLY A 84 1.26 1.51 15.23
N SER A 85 2.09 0.59 15.72
CA SER A 85 3.05 0.84 16.80
C SER A 85 4.19 1.80 16.42
N VAL A 86 4.63 1.79 15.16
CA VAL A 86 5.76 2.62 14.69
C VAL A 86 5.31 3.97 14.11
N LEU A 87 4.04 4.08 13.69
CA LEU A 87 3.48 5.30 13.11
C LEU A 87 3.28 6.39 14.17
N LYS A 88 3.96 7.53 13.99
CA LYS A 88 3.66 8.77 14.73
C LYS A 88 2.50 9.56 14.12
N SER A 89 2.25 9.35 12.83
CA SER A 89 1.12 9.95 12.11
C SER A 89 -0.21 9.35 12.57
N LYS A 90 -1.10 10.18 13.13
CA LYS A 90 -2.43 9.76 13.61
C LYS A 90 -3.51 9.72 12.51
N LYS A 91 -3.14 9.95 11.25
CA LYS A 91 -4.05 10.05 10.11
C LYS A 91 -3.40 9.40 8.89
N PRO A 92 -4.21 8.95 7.92
CA PRO A 92 -3.72 8.50 6.63
C PRO A 92 -2.69 9.45 6.03
N CYS A 93 -1.57 8.87 5.58
CA CYS A 93 -0.40 9.55 5.06
C CYS A 93 0.33 8.63 4.09
N GLY A 94 1.38 9.13 3.44
CA GLY A 94 2.28 8.29 2.67
C GLY A 94 1.68 7.77 1.36
N LEU A 95 0.48 8.24 0.98
CA LEU A 95 -0.35 7.59 -0.04
C LEU A 95 -0.57 6.08 0.25
N CYS A 96 -0.63 5.72 1.53
CA CYS A 96 -0.68 4.34 2.01
C CYS A 96 -2.10 3.84 2.33
N SER A 97 -3.10 4.72 2.35
CA SER A 97 -4.48 4.31 2.54
C SER A 97 -5.16 4.05 1.20
N TYR A 98 -5.75 2.86 1.08
CA TYR A 98 -6.43 2.39 -0.12
C TYR A 98 -7.84 1.96 0.22
N LYS A 99 -8.70 1.91 -0.79
CA LYS A 99 -10.02 1.29 -0.68
C LYS A 99 -10.23 0.31 -1.82
N GLN A 100 -11.11 -0.65 -1.58
CA GLN A 100 -11.30 -1.79 -2.47
C GLN A 100 -12.73 -1.83 -3.01
N SER A 101 -12.88 -2.39 -4.20
CA SER A 101 -14.15 -2.70 -4.83
C SER A 101 -14.04 -4.09 -5.44
N CYS A 102 -15.06 -4.92 -5.22
CA CYS A 102 -15.05 -6.32 -5.64
C CYS A 102 -16.01 -6.51 -6.81
N GLY A 103 -15.51 -7.13 -7.87
CA GLY A 103 -16.29 -7.52 -9.05
C GLY A 103 -16.80 -8.96 -8.92
N PHE A 104 -18.03 -9.18 -9.37
CA PHE A 104 -18.66 -10.50 -9.45
C PHE A 104 -18.92 -10.84 -10.90
N GLY A 105 -18.50 -12.03 -11.33
CA GLY A 105 -18.67 -12.55 -12.69
C GLY A 105 -20.00 -12.16 -13.33
N GLY A 106 -19.93 -11.25 -14.31
CA GLY A 106 -21.04 -10.83 -15.16
C GLY A 106 -20.92 -11.39 -16.57
N ALA A 107 -21.75 -10.91 -17.50
CA ALA A 107 -21.82 -11.39 -18.88
C ALA A 107 -20.47 -11.31 -19.63
N VAL A 108 -19.60 -10.35 -19.26
CA VAL A 108 -18.24 -10.21 -19.80
C VAL A 108 -17.23 -10.41 -18.68
N LYS A 109 -16.37 -11.44 -18.85
CA LYS A 109 -15.30 -11.80 -17.91
C LYS A 109 -14.02 -11.07 -18.30
N CYS A 110 -13.86 -9.83 -17.87
CA CYS A 110 -12.77 -9.01 -18.40
C CYS A 110 -11.36 -9.38 -17.92
N ASN A 111 -11.20 -10.14 -16.84
CA ASN A 111 -9.89 -10.50 -16.30
C ASN A 111 -9.79 -11.98 -15.92
N GLN A 112 -10.08 -12.94 -16.81
CA GLN A 112 -10.17 -14.36 -16.41
C GLN A 112 -9.05 -14.78 -15.45
N SER A 113 -9.44 -15.36 -14.30
CA SER A 113 -8.48 -15.82 -13.30
C SER A 113 -7.38 -16.64 -13.97
N PRO A 114 -6.09 -16.49 -13.61
CA PRO A 114 -5.02 -17.33 -14.14
C PRO A 114 -5.21 -18.83 -13.83
N LEU A 115 -6.18 -19.18 -12.98
CA LEU A 115 -6.62 -20.55 -12.68
C LEU A 115 -7.78 -21.04 -13.56
N ALA A 116 -8.22 -20.26 -14.55
CA ALA A 116 -9.24 -20.67 -15.51
C ALA A 116 -8.61 -21.60 -16.57
N VAL A 117 -8.95 -22.89 -16.50
CA VAL A 117 -8.55 -23.88 -17.51
C VAL A 117 -9.44 -23.72 -18.75
N GLU A 118 -8.84 -23.64 -19.95
CA GLU A 118 -9.60 -23.64 -21.21
C GLU A 118 -10.50 -24.89 -21.30
N GLY A 119 -11.79 -24.69 -21.57
CA GLY A 119 -12.79 -25.77 -21.60
C GLY A 119 -13.26 -26.29 -20.24
N GLY A 120 -12.70 -25.82 -19.12
CA GLY A 120 -13.13 -26.15 -17.77
C GLY A 120 -14.31 -25.29 -17.28
N ARG A 121 -14.97 -25.71 -16.18
CA ARG A 121 -15.88 -24.81 -15.46
C ARG A 121 -15.07 -23.58 -15.02
N PRO A 122 -15.54 -22.35 -15.31
CA PRO A 122 -14.85 -21.15 -14.84
C PRO A 122 -14.84 -21.18 -13.32
N LEU A 123 -13.66 -21.32 -12.70
CA LEU A 123 -13.48 -20.85 -11.32
C LEU A 123 -13.90 -19.38 -11.36
N MET A 124 -14.90 -19.00 -10.55
CA MET A 124 -15.59 -17.72 -10.72
C MET A 124 -14.60 -16.56 -10.92
N PRO A 125 -14.69 -15.83 -12.05
CA PRO A 125 -13.81 -14.70 -12.32
C PRO A 125 -14.05 -13.63 -11.26
N PHE A 126 -13.08 -13.45 -10.38
CA PHE A 126 -13.14 -12.50 -9.30
C PHE A 126 -12.00 -11.50 -9.43
N TYR A 127 -12.36 -10.24 -9.20
CA TYR A 127 -11.47 -9.12 -9.34
C TYR A 127 -11.61 -8.21 -8.12
N VAL A 128 -10.48 -7.93 -7.45
CA VAL A 128 -10.38 -6.78 -6.53
C VAL A 128 -9.78 -5.65 -7.32
N ALA A 129 -10.51 -4.55 -7.42
CA ALA A 129 -9.93 -3.27 -7.78
C ALA A 129 -9.55 -2.55 -6.48
N GLU A 130 -8.31 -2.11 -6.40
CA GLU A 130 -7.85 -1.18 -5.35
C GLU A 130 -7.73 0.20 -5.94
N ARG A 131 -7.81 1.23 -5.09
CA ARG A 131 -7.33 2.56 -5.45
C ARG A 131 -6.87 3.35 -4.24
N VAL A 132 -5.90 4.23 -4.44
CA VAL A 132 -5.44 5.15 -3.40
C VAL A 132 -6.61 6.05 -2.99
N CYS A 133 -6.76 6.30 -1.69
CA CYS A 133 -7.76 7.21 -1.19
C CYS A 133 -7.39 8.67 -1.43
N SER A 134 -8.31 9.45 -2.01
CA SER A 134 -8.14 10.88 -2.23
C SER A 134 -8.58 11.70 -1.02
N GLY A 135 -8.30 13.01 -1.05
CA GLY A 135 -8.85 13.96 -0.10
C GLY A 135 -10.37 14.03 -0.10
N ARG A 136 -11.05 13.63 -1.18
CA ARG A 136 -12.52 13.48 -1.20
C ARG A 136 -12.98 12.27 -0.38
N ASP A 137 -12.19 11.20 -0.37
CA ASP A 137 -12.52 9.99 0.38
C ASP A 137 -12.24 10.15 1.88
N LEU A 138 -11.18 10.89 2.23
CA LEU A 138 -10.67 11.03 3.60
C LEU A 138 -11.05 12.37 4.27
N GLY A 139 -11.63 13.31 3.52
CA GLY A 139 -11.81 14.71 3.92
C GLY A 139 -10.50 15.53 4.03
N LYS A 140 -9.33 14.88 3.91
CA LYS A 140 -7.99 15.48 3.94
C LYS A 140 -7.05 14.70 3.02
N THR A 141 -6.06 15.39 2.45
CA THR A 141 -5.03 14.74 1.64
C THR A 141 -4.12 13.84 2.48
N GLN A 142 -3.66 12.74 1.89
CA GLN A 142 -2.62 11.85 2.44
C GLN A 142 -1.29 11.93 1.65
N THR A 143 -1.07 13.01 0.89
CA THR A 143 0.15 13.23 0.08
C THR A 143 1.40 13.55 0.91
N GLU A 144 1.25 13.94 2.17
CA GLU A 144 2.36 14.09 3.10
C GLU A 144 2.92 12.72 3.48
N SER A 145 4.25 12.55 3.46
CA SER A 145 4.86 11.29 3.93
C SER A 145 4.54 11.03 5.39
N CYS A 146 4.40 9.75 5.73
CA CYS A 146 4.17 9.31 7.09
C CYS A 146 5.38 9.63 7.97
N VAL A 147 5.12 10.11 9.18
CA VAL A 147 6.15 10.23 10.22
C VAL A 147 6.16 8.92 10.99
N VAL A 148 7.31 8.26 10.98
CA VAL A 148 7.55 6.99 11.66
C VAL A 148 8.67 7.19 12.68
N ASP A 149 8.58 6.48 13.80
CA ASP A 149 9.61 6.50 14.83
C ASP A 149 10.96 6.00 14.29
N TYR A 150 12.01 6.80 14.48
CA TYR A 150 13.33 6.50 13.92
C TYR A 150 13.99 5.33 14.67
N ASP A 151 13.94 5.34 15.99
CA ASP A 151 14.61 4.34 16.84
C ASP A 151 13.95 2.97 16.70
N ALA A 152 12.61 2.95 16.55
CA ALA A 152 11.87 1.71 16.29
C ALA A 152 12.26 1.05 14.96
N LEU A 153 12.59 1.84 13.93
CA LEU A 153 12.98 1.34 12.61
C LEU A 153 14.46 0.94 12.56
N MET A 154 15.33 1.63 13.32
CA MET A 154 16.73 1.24 13.46
C MET A 154 16.89 -0.20 13.97
N ALA A 155 15.96 -0.67 14.81
CA ALA A 155 15.94 -2.04 15.31
C ALA A 155 15.72 -3.11 14.22
N ASN A 156 15.29 -2.72 13.02
CA ASN A 156 15.12 -3.64 11.89
C ASN A 156 16.43 -3.89 11.10
N GLY A 157 17.54 -3.24 11.47
CA GLY A 157 18.86 -3.51 10.90
C GLY A 157 19.34 -2.51 9.84
N GLY A 158 18.55 -1.48 9.51
CA GLY A 158 18.91 -0.45 8.54
C GLY A 158 18.32 0.92 8.86
N GLU A 159 18.95 2.00 8.36
CA GLU A 159 18.45 3.36 8.58
C GLU A 159 17.09 3.54 7.91
N CYS A 160 16.07 3.84 8.72
CA CYS A 160 14.68 3.94 8.27
C CYS A 160 14.14 2.71 7.54
N GLN A 161 14.67 1.52 7.85
CA GLN A 161 14.14 0.27 7.32
C GLN A 161 12.80 -0.06 8.00
N LEU A 162 11.69 0.21 7.31
CA LEU A 162 10.35 -0.09 7.82
C LEU A 162 9.96 -1.57 7.64
N TRP A 163 10.46 -2.20 6.57
CA TRP A 163 10.20 -3.59 6.21
C TRP A 163 11.46 -4.19 5.59
N PRO A 164 11.80 -5.47 5.83
CA PRO A 164 11.15 -6.41 6.75
C PRO A 164 11.39 -6.06 8.23
N SER A 165 10.59 -6.64 9.14
CA SER A 165 10.73 -6.49 10.59
C SER A 165 10.48 -7.80 11.32
N ALA A 166 11.33 -8.12 12.30
CA ALA A 166 11.17 -9.29 13.18
C ALA A 166 9.94 -9.19 14.11
N LYS A 167 9.30 -8.01 14.20
CA LYS A 167 8.07 -7.80 14.98
C LYS A 167 6.81 -8.26 14.24
N VAL A 168 6.92 -8.60 12.95
CA VAL A 168 5.80 -9.10 12.16
C VAL A 168 5.84 -10.62 12.11
N ASP A 169 4.82 -11.26 12.67
CA ASP A 169 4.68 -12.71 12.73
C ASP A 169 4.16 -13.26 11.39
N LEU A 170 5.07 -13.85 10.62
CA LEU A 170 4.77 -14.54 9.37
C LEU A 170 4.53 -16.05 9.54
N SER A 171 4.29 -16.55 10.77
CA SER A 171 4.12 -18.00 11.01
C SER A 171 2.95 -18.60 10.24
N ALA A 172 1.92 -17.79 9.94
CA ALA A 172 0.74 -18.20 9.17
C ALA A 172 1.00 -18.23 7.65
N VAL A 173 2.13 -17.69 7.20
CA VAL A 173 2.59 -17.78 5.80
C VAL A 173 3.44 -19.04 5.67
N GLU A 174 3.24 -19.77 4.58
CA GLU A 174 4.01 -20.97 4.27
C GLU A 174 5.51 -20.63 4.18
N PRO A 175 6.41 -21.46 4.74
CA PRO A 175 7.86 -21.14 4.83
C PRO A 175 8.49 -20.71 3.52
N GLU A 176 8.09 -21.34 2.41
CA GLU A 176 8.57 -21.09 1.05
C GLU A 176 8.23 -19.68 0.56
N PHE A 177 7.15 -19.07 1.08
CA PHE A 177 6.73 -17.71 0.69
C PHE A 177 7.24 -16.62 1.64
N ARG A 178 7.77 -16.96 2.82
CA ARG A 178 8.17 -15.95 3.83
C ARG A 178 9.30 -15.05 3.33
N GLU A 179 10.28 -15.61 2.64
CA GLU A 179 11.38 -14.83 2.06
C GLU A 179 10.86 -13.90 0.97
N HIS A 180 9.99 -14.40 0.08
CA HIS A 180 9.34 -13.58 -0.94
C HIS A 180 8.58 -12.41 -0.33
N VAL A 181 7.78 -12.64 0.71
CA VAL A 181 7.04 -11.60 1.43
C VAL A 181 7.99 -10.58 2.08
N SER A 182 9.09 -11.06 2.67
CA SER A 182 10.11 -10.20 3.30
C SER A 182 10.85 -9.30 2.32
N ASN A 183 11.02 -9.75 1.07
CA ASN A 183 11.73 -9.02 0.02
C ASN A 183 10.83 -8.01 -0.75
N LEU A 184 9.55 -7.88 -0.38
CA LEU A 184 8.65 -6.93 -1.02
C LEU A 184 8.97 -5.48 -0.62
N SER A 185 9.15 -4.63 -1.64
CA SER A 185 9.41 -3.20 -1.48
C SER A 185 8.13 -2.39 -1.26
N TRP A 186 7.42 -2.64 -0.15
CA TRP A 186 6.13 -1.99 0.16
C TRP A 186 6.24 -0.49 0.42
N TYR A 187 7.40 -0.04 0.90
CA TYR A 187 7.61 1.33 1.37
C TYR A 187 8.97 1.85 0.94
N THR A 188 9.04 3.15 0.70
CA THR A 188 10.30 3.89 0.61
C THR A 188 10.35 4.91 1.73
N CYS A 189 11.43 4.91 2.51
CA CYS A 189 11.60 5.76 3.68
C CYS A 189 12.90 6.57 3.61
N LEU A 190 12.89 7.79 4.16
CA LEU A 190 14.06 8.67 4.28
C LEU A 190 14.14 9.27 5.69
N PRO A 191 15.34 9.45 6.27
CA PRO A 191 15.50 10.13 7.55
C PRO A 191 15.22 11.64 7.44
N GLN A 192 14.66 12.22 8.49
CA GLN A 192 14.50 13.66 8.65
C GLN A 192 14.84 14.09 10.08
N ASN A 193 15.67 15.12 10.22
CA ASN A 193 15.82 15.88 11.46
C ASN A 193 14.74 16.97 11.53
N ARG A 194 13.64 16.70 12.22
CA ARG A 194 12.49 17.60 12.33
C ARG A 194 12.69 18.58 13.49
N LYS A 195 12.52 19.87 13.20
CA LYS A 195 12.48 20.93 14.23
C LYS A 195 11.05 21.10 14.74
N LEU A 196 10.81 20.70 15.98
CA LEU A 196 9.53 20.85 16.67
C LEU A 196 9.52 22.13 17.50
N ARG A 197 8.53 22.98 17.27
CA ARG A 197 8.27 24.17 18.10
C ARG A 197 7.34 23.79 19.25
N LYS A 198 7.78 24.03 20.49
CA LYS A 198 6.97 23.88 21.71
C LYS A 198 6.67 25.26 22.30
N GLY A 199 5.39 25.59 22.44
CA GLY A 199 4.92 26.88 22.94
C GLY A 199 4.59 27.92 21.86
N ARG A 200 3.97 29.03 22.27
CA ARG A 200 3.57 30.16 21.42
C ARG A 200 4.36 31.42 21.80
N GLY A 201 4.46 32.38 20.88
CA GLY A 201 5.12 33.67 21.11
C GLY A 201 6.65 33.59 21.13
N LYS A 202 7.29 34.61 21.71
CA LYS A 202 8.75 34.83 21.76
C LYS A 202 9.50 33.77 22.59
N ASN A 203 8.82 33.08 23.49
CA ASN A 203 9.40 32.06 24.37
C ASN A 203 9.31 30.63 23.80
N ALA A 204 9.04 30.49 22.50
CA ALA A 204 8.92 29.20 21.87
C ALA A 204 10.27 28.46 21.89
N LYS A 205 10.28 27.28 22.51
CA LYS A 205 11.46 26.40 22.54
C LYS A 205 11.43 25.49 21.33
N TYR A 206 12.60 25.18 20.80
CA TYR A 206 12.75 24.24 19.69
C TYR A 206 13.43 22.97 20.16
N ARG A 207 12.85 21.82 19.80
CA ARG A 207 13.47 20.50 19.97
C ARG A 207 13.70 19.91 18.59
N TYR A 208 14.84 19.26 18.41
CA TYR A 208 15.10 18.45 17.23
C TYR A 208 14.72 17.00 17.54
N GLU A 209 14.04 16.37 16.59
CA GLU A 209 13.63 14.97 16.64
C GLU A 209 14.01 14.33 15.31
N LYS A 210 14.77 13.23 15.35
CA LYS A 210 15.03 12.42 14.16
C LYS A 210 13.84 11.49 13.95
N VAL A 211 13.31 11.46 12.73
CA VAL A 211 12.14 10.66 12.33
C VAL A 211 12.39 10.05 10.96
N CYS A 212 11.65 8.98 10.63
CA CYS A 212 11.62 8.44 9.28
C CYS A 212 10.37 8.95 8.55
N ARG A 213 10.55 9.28 7.27
CA ARG A 213 9.51 9.77 6.37
C ARG A 213 9.23 8.72 5.32
N CYS A 214 8.05 8.11 5.34
CA CYS A 214 7.74 6.96 4.49
C CYS A 214 6.57 7.22 3.55
N CYS A 215 6.65 6.67 2.33
CA CYS A 215 5.58 6.60 1.36
C CYS A 215 5.41 5.14 0.90
N CYS A 216 4.18 4.75 0.57
CA CYS A 216 3.88 3.44 0.02
C CYS A 216 4.28 3.37 -1.44
N PHE A 217 4.76 2.22 -1.88
CA PHE A 217 4.96 1.93 -3.29
C PHE A 217 3.66 2.19 -4.08
N PRO A 218 3.73 2.81 -5.27
CA PRO A 218 4.91 3.19 -6.06
C PRO A 218 5.50 4.58 -5.73
N PHE A 219 5.13 5.18 -4.61
CA PHE A 219 5.56 6.52 -4.23
C PHE A 219 6.80 6.51 -3.33
N ARG A 220 7.57 7.58 -3.41
CA ARG A 220 8.72 7.83 -2.53
C ARG A 220 8.64 9.23 -1.90
N PRO A 221 9.22 9.42 -0.71
CA PRO A 221 9.32 10.75 -0.12
C PRO A 221 10.30 11.61 -0.92
N ASN A 222 9.91 12.84 -1.24
CA ASN A 222 10.82 13.83 -1.76
C ASN A 222 11.78 14.29 -0.64
N PRO A 223 13.12 14.26 -0.82
CA PRO A 223 14.08 14.53 0.26
C PRO A 223 14.07 15.98 0.77
N LYS A 224 13.51 16.93 -0.01
CA LYS A 224 13.42 18.34 0.37
C LYS A 224 12.10 18.68 1.04
N THR A 225 11.00 18.20 0.46
CA THR A 225 9.64 18.56 0.91
C THR A 225 9.00 17.53 1.82
N PHE A 226 9.49 16.28 1.79
CA PHE A 226 8.91 15.11 2.45
C PHE A 226 7.44 14.85 2.07
N LYS A 227 7.03 15.31 0.88
CA LYS A 227 5.79 14.88 0.23
C LYS A 227 6.04 13.66 -0.62
N CYS A 228 5.03 12.83 -0.79
CA CYS A 228 5.11 11.67 -1.65
C CYS A 228 5.04 12.08 -3.12
N GLU A 229 5.99 11.58 -3.91
CA GLU A 229 6.04 11.70 -5.36
C GLU A 229 6.07 10.32 -5.99
N HIS A 230 5.50 10.19 -7.19
CA HIS A 230 5.54 8.92 -7.93
C HIS A 230 6.99 8.61 -8.31
N THR A 231 7.40 7.36 -8.12
CA THR A 231 8.78 6.94 -8.42
C THR A 231 8.92 6.75 -9.93
N PRO A 232 9.88 7.43 -10.59
CA PRO A 232 10.09 7.27 -12.02
C PRO A 232 10.33 5.79 -12.40
N GLY A 233 9.65 5.33 -13.46
CA GLY A 233 9.78 3.96 -13.96
C GLY A 233 8.99 2.89 -13.19
N THR A 234 8.25 3.27 -12.14
CA THR A 234 7.36 2.34 -11.43
C THR A 234 5.93 2.35 -12.01
N PRO A 235 5.13 1.30 -11.77
CA PRO A 235 3.74 1.25 -12.22
C PRO A 235 2.92 2.43 -11.70
N ILE A 236 1.88 2.81 -12.44
CA ILE A 236 0.90 3.81 -12.01
C ILE A 236 0.05 3.19 -10.90
N ALA A 237 -0.04 3.85 -9.75
CA ALA A 237 -0.92 3.40 -8.69
C ALA A 237 -2.39 3.52 -9.15
N PRO A 238 -3.23 2.50 -8.91
CA PRO A 238 -4.66 2.64 -9.16
C PRO A 238 -5.25 3.86 -8.42
N GLY A 239 -6.01 4.69 -9.12
CA GLY A 239 -6.59 5.93 -8.60
C GLY A 239 -5.63 7.13 -8.51
N MET A 240 -4.43 7.05 -9.07
CA MET A 240 -3.49 8.18 -9.09
C MET A 240 -4.01 9.37 -9.90
N ASP A 241 -4.84 9.14 -10.92
CA ASP A 241 -5.58 10.15 -11.66
C ASP A 241 -6.45 11.03 -10.74
N LEU A 242 -7.01 10.45 -9.68
CA LEU A 242 -7.81 11.17 -8.69
C LEU A 242 -6.98 12.08 -7.79
N LEU A 243 -5.67 11.87 -7.74
CA LEU A 243 -4.72 12.63 -6.91
C LEU A 243 -4.09 13.80 -7.66
N GLU A 244 -4.40 14.00 -8.94
CA GLU A 244 -3.69 14.96 -9.80
C GLU A 244 -3.69 16.38 -9.22
N SER A 245 -4.83 16.85 -8.69
CA SER A 245 -4.94 18.16 -8.05
C SER A 245 -4.13 18.28 -6.75
N GLU A 246 -4.04 17.19 -5.98
CA GLU A 246 -3.32 17.15 -4.69
C GLU A 246 -1.81 17.11 -4.91
N LEU A 247 -1.35 16.32 -5.89
CA LEU A 247 0.04 16.22 -6.30
C LEU A 247 0.52 17.52 -6.99
N LYS A 248 -0.31 18.14 -7.85
CA LYS A 248 0.03 19.43 -8.52
C LYS A 248 -0.06 20.64 -7.59
N SER A 249 -0.96 20.66 -6.60
CA SER A 249 -1.01 21.75 -5.60
C SER A 249 0.30 21.88 -4.81
N SER A 250 1.03 20.77 -4.68
CA SER A 250 2.36 20.70 -4.08
C SER A 250 3.45 21.27 -5.00
N ALA A 251 3.20 21.39 -6.31
CA ALA A 251 4.06 22.06 -7.28
C ALA A 251 3.79 23.58 -7.35
N ARG A 252 2.52 24.01 -7.39
CA ARG A 252 2.16 25.44 -7.53
C ARG A 252 2.54 26.32 -6.33
N ARG A 253 2.55 25.81 -5.09
CA ARG A 253 3.05 26.59 -3.93
C ARG A 253 4.55 26.92 -4.00
N ARG A 254 5.32 26.28 -4.90
CA ARG A 254 6.74 26.56 -5.13
C ARG A 254 6.98 27.75 -6.06
N ALA A 255 5.95 28.27 -6.73
CA ALA A 255 6.08 29.45 -7.60
C ALA A 255 5.77 30.77 -6.87
N LEU A 256 5.40 30.70 -5.58
CA LEU A 256 4.92 31.82 -4.77
C LEU A 256 5.67 31.95 -3.42
N GLN A 257 6.76 31.21 -3.23
CA GLN A 257 7.72 31.31 -2.13
C GLN A 257 9.12 31.35 -2.69
#